data_AF-A0A409VU01-F1
#
_entry.id   AF-A0A409VU01-F1
#
_cell.length_a   1.000
_cell.length_b   1.000
_cell.length_c   1.000
_cell.angle_alpha   90.00
_cell.angle_beta   90.00
_cell.angle_gamma   90.00
#
_symmetry.space_group_name_H-M   'P 1'
#
loop_
_entity.id
_entity.type
_entity.pdbx_description
1 polymer ?
#
loop_
_entity_poly.entity_id
_entity_poly.type
_entity_poly.pdbx_seq_one_letter_code
_entity_poly.pdbx_strand_id
1 'polypeptide(L)'
;MPAKYSHVKKRSASGLLKKEKNSPNGHLIVKDTHHHSRALNPHVDRSITQAMSAVSQLERAIARILLLRYEQDIARLFSTRLYNISLIHLPTLVMRCATLGGPGWLAFNHDCEEIKDFFRAAISMDMRQAGERVATKSVLWSYTALRHFAMSNNVSICSKLGLHSLRLLPHYAALKAHLDTLEAMPPPTFAKPPHSGSLQEGQDALEDACQLKFGWVNEIAPALPEWDGDWRTKIRYGYDKLAQTLWRVAREFDVRGYGNILREKLTSKWCDCGCSTDHLGEVCERTVREEEEENGVRLGKQREWDGRGSGIYGWETEEEEDIWEVELDFGGLDPDESGGEGEMTIGEMMEWRYLRAEKEKELVCGRPGSVSPA
;
A
#
# COMPACT_ATOMS: atom_id res chain seq x y z
N MET A 1 21.48 14.90 56.38
CA MET A 1 20.43 15.82 56.81
C MET A 1 19.30 15.82 55.78
N PRO A 2 18.03 15.78 56.22
CA PRO A 2 16.83 15.62 55.38
C PRO A 2 16.01 16.92 55.16
N ALA A 3 15.06 16.81 54.21
CA ALA A 3 13.75 17.48 54.02
C ALA A 3 13.59 19.02 54.01
N LYS A 4 12.81 19.52 53.03
CA LYS A 4 11.54 20.30 53.15
C LYS A 4 11.18 20.96 51.80
N TYR A 5 10.16 20.47 51.08
CA TYR A 5 8.73 20.87 51.13
C TYR A 5 8.44 22.31 50.68
N SER A 6 7.66 22.45 49.60
CA SER A 6 6.38 23.16 49.67
C SER A 6 5.39 22.59 48.64
N HIS A 7 4.15 22.43 49.12
CA HIS A 7 3.02 21.79 48.46
C HIS A 7 2.25 22.79 47.58
N VAL A 8 1.67 22.32 46.48
CA VAL A 8 0.28 22.68 46.14
C VAL A 8 -0.46 21.41 45.71
N LYS A 9 -1.51 21.09 46.48
CA LYS A 9 -2.39 19.92 46.32
C LYS A 9 -3.42 20.15 45.21
N LYS A 10 -3.64 19.07 44.45
CA LYS A 10 -4.79 18.80 43.57
C LYS A 10 -6.14 18.93 44.30
N ARG A 11 -7.19 19.30 43.57
CA ARG A 11 -8.54 18.75 43.78
C ARG A 11 -9.20 18.40 42.43
N SER A 12 -9.21 17.10 42.15
CA SER A 12 -10.24 16.41 41.39
C SER A 12 -11.52 16.35 42.22
N ALA A 13 -12.69 16.34 41.58
CA ALA A 13 -13.94 15.99 42.24
C ALA A 13 -14.77 15.07 41.33
N SER A 14 -14.74 13.79 41.66
CA SER A 14 -15.71 12.78 41.23
C SER A 14 -16.13 11.98 42.48
N GLY A 15 -17.43 11.74 42.61
CA GLY A 15 -18.08 10.86 43.59
C GLY A 15 -18.50 11.54 44.90
N LEU A 16 -19.48 11.06 45.66
CA LEU A 16 -20.46 9.98 45.52
C LEU A 16 -21.35 10.07 46.80
N LEU A 17 -22.65 9.78 46.69
CA LEU A 17 -23.57 9.21 47.70
C LEU A 17 -23.90 9.89 49.07
N LYS A 18 -25.24 9.98 49.27
CA LYS A 18 -26.08 9.59 50.44
C LYS A 18 -26.11 10.41 51.76
N LYS A 19 -27.36 10.83 52.04
CA LYS A 19 -28.19 10.59 53.26
C LYS A 19 -28.41 11.76 54.25
N GLU A 20 -29.66 12.24 54.22
CA GLU A 20 -30.57 12.73 55.27
C GLU A 20 -30.01 13.20 56.63
N LYS A 21 -30.38 14.42 57.06
CA LYS A 21 -31.36 14.67 58.14
C LYS A 21 -31.55 16.18 58.45
N ASN A 22 -32.79 16.50 58.81
CA ASN A 22 -33.30 17.64 59.59
C ASN A 22 -33.81 18.94 58.89
N SER A 23 -35.16 19.01 58.88
CA SER A 23 -36.11 20.14 58.77
C SER A 23 -35.90 21.24 59.87
N PRO A 24 -36.65 22.38 59.94
CA PRO A 24 -37.86 22.77 59.18
C PRO A 24 -38.01 24.27 58.77
N ASN A 25 -38.96 24.52 57.86
CA ASN A 25 -39.90 25.66 57.73
C ASN A 25 -39.96 26.34 56.35
N GLY A 26 -41.16 26.35 55.75
CA GLY A 26 -41.51 27.21 54.62
C GLY A 26 -42.61 26.63 53.74
N HIS A 27 -43.87 26.84 54.12
CA HIS A 27 -45.08 26.52 53.34
C HIS A 27 -45.12 27.29 52.00
N LEU A 28 -45.39 26.59 50.89
CA LEU A 28 -46.25 27.09 49.82
C LEU A 28 -46.75 25.94 48.94
N ILE A 29 -48.08 25.80 48.93
CA ILE A 29 -48.87 24.90 48.09
C ILE A 29 -49.13 25.65 46.77
N VAL A 30 -49.14 24.95 45.63
CA VAL A 30 -50.21 24.95 44.60
C VAL A 30 -49.70 24.52 43.20
N LYS A 31 -50.36 23.47 42.69
CA LYS A 31 -50.62 23.04 41.30
C LYS A 31 -49.54 22.31 40.50
N ASP A 32 -49.71 20.99 40.53
CA ASP A 32 -49.58 20.08 39.40
C ASP A 32 -50.06 20.70 38.08
N THR A 33 -49.18 20.72 37.10
CA THR A 33 -49.53 20.70 35.69
C THR A 33 -48.70 19.62 35.01
N HIS A 34 -49.35 18.47 34.80
CA HIS A 34 -48.89 17.40 33.95
C HIS A 34 -48.71 17.92 32.50
N HIS A 35 -47.46 18.10 32.08
CA HIS A 35 -47.11 18.17 30.66
C HIS A 35 -46.19 17.00 30.30
N HIS A 36 -46.84 15.97 29.74
CA HIS A 36 -46.35 15.00 28.76
C HIS A 36 -44.83 14.84 28.64
N SER A 37 -44.27 13.99 29.50
CA SER A 37 -43.18 13.10 29.10
C SER A 37 -43.72 12.23 27.96
N ARG A 38 -43.40 12.62 26.73
CA ARG A 38 -43.65 11.84 25.52
C ARG A 38 -42.69 10.65 25.61
N ALA A 39 -43.14 9.57 26.25
CA ALA A 39 -42.44 8.29 26.24
C ALA A 39 -42.21 7.90 24.78
N LEU A 40 -40.96 7.96 24.34
CA LEU A 40 -40.53 7.39 23.06
C LEU A 40 -40.96 5.92 23.06
N ASN A 41 -41.64 5.52 21.99
CA ASN A 41 -42.18 4.17 21.87
C ASN A 41 -41.02 3.17 21.95
N PRO A 42 -40.99 2.25 22.94
CA PRO A 42 -39.90 1.28 23.11
C PRO A 42 -39.76 0.34 21.90
N HIS A 43 -40.79 0.27 21.04
CA HIS A 43 -40.77 -0.47 19.80
C HIS A 43 -39.96 0.21 18.67
N VAL A 44 -39.88 1.55 18.69
CA VAL A 44 -39.08 2.34 17.74
C VAL A 44 -37.61 2.29 18.15
N ASP A 45 -37.31 2.43 19.45
CA ASP A 45 -35.96 2.32 20.01
C ASP A 45 -35.33 0.95 19.76
N ARG A 46 -36.14 -0.12 19.80
CA ARG A 46 -35.66 -1.48 19.48
C ARG A 46 -35.30 -1.65 18.00
N SER A 47 -36.08 -1.05 17.09
CA SER A 47 -35.80 -1.08 15.65
C SER A 47 -34.56 -0.27 15.26
N ILE A 48 -34.38 0.90 15.88
CA ILE A 48 -33.21 1.76 15.65
C ILE A 48 -31.96 1.09 16.19
N THR A 49 -32.02 0.52 17.40
CA THR A 49 -30.91 -0.24 18.00
C THR A 49 -30.55 -1.46 17.14
N GLN A 50 -31.54 -2.17 16.59
CA GLN A 50 -31.30 -3.32 15.71
C GLN A 50 -30.65 -2.90 14.37
N ALA A 51 -31.12 -1.81 13.76
CA ALA A 51 -30.50 -1.25 12.56
C ALA A 51 -29.05 -0.80 12.83
N MET A 52 -28.79 -0.09 13.92
CA MET A 52 -27.43 0.33 14.31
C MET A 52 -26.51 -0.87 14.56
N SER A 53 -27.02 -1.95 15.16
CA SER A 53 -26.24 -3.16 15.37
C SER A 53 -25.87 -3.87 14.06
N ALA A 54 -26.77 -3.85 13.06
CA ALA A 54 -26.51 -4.42 11.75
C ALA A 54 -25.47 -3.59 10.96
N VAL A 55 -25.56 -2.26 11.04
CA VAL A 55 -24.58 -1.34 10.43
C VAL A 55 -23.20 -1.55 11.04
N SER A 56 -23.12 -1.67 12.36
CA SER A 56 -21.86 -1.96 13.04
C SER A 56 -21.24 -3.28 12.59
N GLN A 57 -22.04 -4.34 12.39
CA GLN A 57 -21.54 -5.62 11.89
C GLN A 57 -21.03 -5.53 10.45
N LEU A 58 -21.71 -4.74 9.61
CA LEU A 58 -21.29 -4.45 8.24
C LEU A 58 -19.97 -3.68 8.22
N GLU A 59 -19.86 -2.59 8.97
CA GLU A 59 -18.66 -1.76 9.04
C GLU A 59 -17.43 -2.55 9.49
N ARG A 60 -17.57 -3.38 10.53
CA ARG A 60 -16.48 -4.25 10.98
C ARG A 60 -16.09 -5.28 9.92
N ALA A 61 -17.06 -5.82 9.19
CA ALA A 61 -16.77 -6.75 8.10
C ALA A 61 -15.98 -6.06 6.97
N ILE A 62 -16.38 -4.84 6.58
CA ILE A 62 -15.66 -4.05 5.57
C ILE A 62 -14.24 -3.74 6.05
N ALA A 63 -14.08 -3.21 7.27
CA ALA A 63 -12.75 -2.90 7.83
C ALA A 63 -11.84 -4.15 7.86
N ARG A 64 -12.40 -5.32 8.20
CA ARG A 64 -11.68 -6.59 8.21
C ARG A 64 -11.28 -7.06 6.81
N ILE A 65 -12.17 -6.91 5.82
CA ILE A 65 -11.86 -7.19 4.41
C ILE A 65 -10.70 -6.30 3.94
N LEU A 66 -10.78 -4.98 4.17
CA LEU A 66 -9.71 -4.03 3.80
C LEU A 66 -8.35 -4.44 4.40
N LEU A 67 -8.35 -4.86 5.67
CA LEU A 67 -7.13 -5.27 6.35
C LEU A 67 -6.52 -6.57 5.78
N LEU A 68 -7.36 -7.58 5.51
CA LEU A 68 -6.90 -8.84 4.94
C LEU A 68 -6.40 -8.67 3.50
N ARG A 69 -7.05 -7.81 2.72
CA ARG A 69 -6.59 -7.44 1.37
C ARG A 69 -5.26 -6.71 1.41
N TYR A 70 -5.08 -5.78 2.33
CA TYR A 70 -3.80 -5.11 2.54
C TYR A 70 -2.66 -6.09 2.82
N GLU A 71 -2.89 -7.10 3.67
CA GLU A 71 -1.90 -8.14 3.96
C GLU A 71 -1.50 -8.95 2.71
N GLN A 72 -2.44 -9.23 1.82
CA GLN A 72 -2.18 -9.89 0.54
C GLN A 72 -1.41 -8.98 -0.42
N ASP A 73 -1.80 -7.71 -0.52
CA ASP A 73 -1.21 -6.74 -1.42
C ASP A 73 0.25 -6.45 -1.09
N ILE A 74 0.58 -6.24 0.19
CA ILE A 74 1.97 -6.00 0.60
C ILE A 74 2.85 -7.23 0.33
N ALA A 75 2.35 -8.44 0.58
CA ALA A 75 3.08 -9.67 0.31
C ALA A 75 3.36 -9.82 -1.20
N ARG A 76 2.35 -9.56 -2.04
CA ARG A 76 2.45 -9.63 -3.50
C ARG A 76 3.44 -8.59 -4.04
N LEU A 77 3.18 -7.31 -3.79
CA LEU A 77 3.97 -6.21 -4.35
C LEU A 77 5.42 -6.28 -3.91
N PHE A 78 5.66 -6.61 -2.63
CA PHE A 78 7.02 -6.72 -2.13
C PHE A 78 7.73 -7.95 -2.68
N SER A 79 7.00 -9.04 -2.97
CA SER A 79 7.58 -10.19 -3.68
C SER A 79 8.00 -9.84 -5.10
N THR A 80 7.20 -9.07 -5.85
CA THR A 80 7.61 -8.53 -7.16
C THR A 80 8.86 -7.66 -7.05
N ARG A 81 8.91 -6.80 -6.02
CA ARG A 81 10.09 -5.99 -5.74
C ARG A 81 11.32 -6.83 -5.41
N LEU A 82 11.20 -7.89 -4.61
CA LEU A 82 12.29 -8.81 -4.31
C LEU A 82 12.77 -9.57 -5.55
N TYR A 83 11.85 -9.93 -6.46
CA TYR A 83 12.20 -10.50 -7.74
C TYR A 83 13.03 -9.52 -8.58
N ASN A 84 12.59 -8.26 -8.71
CA ASN A 84 13.34 -7.22 -9.43
C ASN A 84 14.70 -6.92 -8.78
N ILE A 85 14.78 -6.92 -7.45
CA ILE A 85 16.06 -6.81 -6.71
C ILE A 85 16.98 -8.00 -7.05
N SER A 86 16.43 -9.21 -7.11
CA SER A 86 17.17 -10.41 -7.51
C SER A 86 17.71 -10.29 -8.93
N LEU A 87 16.91 -9.72 -9.84
CA LEU A 87 17.26 -9.59 -11.25
C LEU A 87 18.28 -8.48 -11.51
N ILE A 88 18.12 -7.31 -10.89
CA ILE A 88 18.86 -6.09 -11.23
C ILE A 88 20.02 -5.84 -10.27
N HIS A 89 19.78 -5.95 -8.96
CA HIS A 89 20.74 -5.50 -7.95
C HIS A 89 21.64 -6.63 -7.45
N LEU A 90 21.12 -7.85 -7.37
CA LEU A 90 21.86 -9.00 -6.91
C LEU A 90 23.07 -9.32 -7.79
N PRO A 91 23.03 -9.24 -9.14
CA PRO A 91 24.22 -9.37 -9.99
C PRO A 91 25.34 -8.41 -9.59
N THR A 92 24.99 -7.15 -9.31
CA THR A 92 25.97 -6.14 -8.88
C THR A 92 26.61 -6.52 -7.54
N LEU A 93 25.83 -7.03 -6.59
CA LEU A 93 26.36 -7.52 -5.32
C LEU A 93 27.29 -8.72 -5.53
N VAL A 94 26.90 -9.69 -6.35
CA VAL A 94 27.72 -10.87 -6.66
C VAL A 94 29.05 -10.46 -7.27
N MET A 95 29.02 -9.54 -8.25
CA MET A 95 30.23 -9.01 -8.87
C MET A 95 31.16 -8.33 -7.88
N ARG A 96 30.62 -7.55 -6.92
CA ARG A 96 31.42 -6.89 -5.88
C ARG A 96 32.10 -7.93 -4.98
N CYS A 97 31.37 -8.94 -4.52
CA CYS A 97 31.93 -10.04 -3.74
C CYS A 97 33.01 -10.80 -4.53
N ALA A 98 32.76 -11.10 -5.80
CA ALA A 98 33.71 -11.78 -6.67
C ALA A 98 34.99 -10.96 -6.92
N THR A 99 34.86 -9.64 -6.98
CA THR A 99 36.03 -8.74 -7.12
C THR A 99 36.93 -8.79 -5.89
N LEU A 100 36.37 -8.99 -4.69
CA LEU A 100 37.12 -8.97 -3.43
C LEU A 100 37.61 -10.34 -2.98
N GLY A 101 36.79 -11.39 -3.15
CA GLY A 101 37.06 -12.73 -2.64
C GLY A 101 37.24 -13.80 -3.73
N GLY A 102 37.21 -13.41 -5.01
CA GLY A 102 37.25 -14.34 -6.13
C GLY A 102 35.88 -14.97 -6.46
N PRO A 103 35.77 -15.66 -7.61
CA PRO A 103 34.49 -16.13 -8.15
C PRO A 103 33.83 -17.23 -7.31
N GLY A 104 34.60 -17.95 -6.48
CA GLY A 104 34.10 -19.00 -5.59
C GLY A 104 33.63 -18.50 -4.22
N TRP A 105 33.86 -17.24 -3.86
CA TRP A 105 33.61 -16.76 -2.50
C TRP A 105 32.15 -16.89 -2.09
N LEU A 106 31.23 -16.44 -2.95
CA LEU A 106 29.79 -16.52 -2.66
C LEU A 106 29.28 -17.95 -2.66
N ALA A 107 29.81 -18.82 -3.51
CA ALA A 107 29.45 -20.23 -3.51
C ALA A 107 29.66 -20.85 -2.12
N PHE A 108 30.74 -20.46 -1.42
CA PHE A 108 31.05 -20.94 -0.07
C PHE A 108 30.31 -20.18 1.04
N ASN A 109 30.13 -18.86 0.91
CA ASN A 109 29.68 -18.01 2.01
C ASN A 109 28.20 -17.58 1.95
N HIS A 110 27.44 -17.91 0.90
CA HIS A 110 26.06 -17.43 0.68
C HIS A 110 25.07 -17.60 1.85
N ASP A 111 25.33 -18.52 2.78
CA ASP A 111 24.46 -18.84 3.92
C ASP A 111 25.05 -18.38 5.28
N CYS A 112 26.11 -17.58 5.27
CA CYS A 112 26.68 -17.00 6.50
C CYS A 112 25.75 -15.94 7.11
N GLU A 113 25.86 -15.71 8.41
CA GLU A 113 24.97 -14.78 9.10
C GLU A 113 25.20 -13.33 8.68
N GLU A 114 26.40 -12.95 8.26
CA GLU A 114 26.67 -11.59 7.78
C GLU A 114 25.88 -11.26 6.50
N ILE A 115 25.74 -12.22 5.58
CA ILE A 115 24.93 -12.04 4.37
C ILE A 115 23.45 -12.00 4.72
N LYS A 116 23.00 -12.87 5.64
CA LYS A 116 21.61 -12.86 6.09
C LYS A 116 21.27 -11.55 6.81
N ASP A 117 22.13 -11.07 7.69
CA ASP A 117 21.96 -9.81 8.42
C ASP A 117 21.96 -8.61 7.49
N PHE A 118 22.81 -8.62 6.45
CA PHE A 118 22.74 -7.62 5.38
C PHE A 118 21.35 -7.61 4.71
N PHE A 119 20.82 -8.78 4.34
CA PHE A 119 19.48 -8.87 3.76
C PHE A 119 18.37 -8.50 4.75
N ARG A 120 18.45 -8.92 6.02
CA ARG A 120 17.50 -8.54 7.07
C ARG A 120 17.45 -7.02 7.23
N ALA A 121 18.61 -6.37 7.29
CA ALA A 121 18.70 -4.93 7.41
C ALA A 121 18.07 -4.22 6.21
N ALA A 122 18.41 -4.65 4.99
CA ALA A 122 17.86 -4.09 3.75
C ALA A 122 16.34 -4.28 3.67
N ILE A 123 15.86 -5.52 3.84
CA ILE A 123 14.43 -5.87 3.78
C ILE A 123 13.64 -5.15 4.87
N SER A 124 14.14 -5.10 6.10
CA SER A 124 13.47 -4.43 7.22
C SER A 124 13.28 -2.93 6.96
N MET A 125 14.29 -2.27 6.38
CA MET A 125 14.19 -0.86 6.03
C MET A 125 13.19 -0.62 4.90
N ASP A 126 13.23 -1.46 3.87
CA ASP A 126 12.39 -1.34 2.69
C ASP A 126 10.91 -1.67 3.00
N MET A 127 10.66 -2.72 3.79
CA MET A 127 9.32 -3.12 4.23
C MET A 127 8.60 -2.03 5.05
N ARG A 128 9.32 -1.24 5.84
CA ARG A 128 8.72 -0.11 6.57
C ARG A 128 8.15 0.95 5.62
N GLN A 129 8.87 1.23 4.53
CA GLN A 129 8.41 2.19 3.53
C GLN A 129 7.31 1.58 2.65
N ALA A 130 7.47 0.32 2.26
CA ALA A 130 6.47 -0.46 1.53
C ALA A 130 5.13 -0.45 2.25
N GLY A 131 5.14 -0.64 3.57
CA GLY A 131 3.92 -0.70 4.38
C GLY A 131 3.00 0.51 4.18
N GLU A 132 3.56 1.71 4.21
CA GLU A 132 2.80 2.95 4.04
C GLU A 132 2.41 3.22 2.58
N ARG A 133 3.29 2.93 1.61
CA ARG A 133 2.99 3.14 0.18
C ARG A 133 1.92 2.19 -0.34
N VAL A 134 1.94 0.94 0.11
CA VAL A 134 0.96 -0.07 -0.30
C VAL A 134 -0.40 0.16 0.38
N ALA A 135 -0.40 0.71 1.60
CA ALA A 135 -1.63 0.90 2.37
C ALA A 135 -2.67 1.71 1.61
N THR A 136 -2.26 2.81 1.00
CA THR A 136 -3.15 3.71 0.28
C THR A 136 -3.68 3.11 -1.02
N LYS A 137 -2.82 2.46 -1.80
CA LYS A 137 -3.22 1.73 -3.03
C LYS A 137 -4.16 0.58 -2.72
N SER A 138 -3.86 -0.21 -1.70
CA SER A 138 -4.69 -1.34 -1.28
C SER A 138 -6.09 -0.90 -0.85
N VAL A 139 -6.18 0.22 -0.13
CA VAL A 139 -7.47 0.83 0.24
C VAL A 139 -8.24 1.27 -1.00
N LEU A 140 -7.58 1.95 -1.95
CA LEU A 140 -8.19 2.38 -3.20
C LEU A 140 -8.73 1.18 -4.01
N TRP A 141 -7.92 0.14 -4.23
CA TRP A 141 -8.35 -1.06 -4.96
C TRP A 141 -9.50 -1.78 -4.27
N SER A 142 -9.42 -1.92 -2.96
CA SER A 142 -10.48 -2.57 -2.20
C SER A 142 -11.77 -1.74 -2.22
N TYR A 143 -11.67 -0.41 -2.22
CA TYR A 143 -12.81 0.47 -2.44
C TYR A 143 -13.39 0.30 -3.85
N THR A 144 -12.56 0.26 -4.89
CA THR A 144 -13.00 0.00 -6.27
C THR A 144 -13.76 -1.32 -6.38
N ALA A 145 -13.27 -2.38 -5.73
CA ALA A 145 -13.95 -3.67 -5.68
C ALA A 145 -15.33 -3.58 -5.00
N LEU A 146 -15.38 -2.90 -3.85
CA LEU A 146 -16.62 -2.68 -3.10
C LEU A 146 -17.63 -1.83 -3.90
N ARG A 147 -17.13 -0.83 -4.62
CA ARG A 147 -17.89 0.04 -5.52
C ARG A 147 -18.50 -0.75 -6.68
N HIS A 148 -17.70 -1.58 -7.36
CA HIS A 148 -18.19 -2.42 -8.46
C HIS A 148 -19.22 -3.44 -7.99
N PHE A 149 -19.04 -4.00 -6.80
CA PHE A 149 -20.07 -4.86 -6.23
C PHE A 149 -21.39 -4.12 -6.01
N ALA A 150 -21.32 -2.94 -5.39
CA ALA A 150 -22.49 -2.12 -5.15
C ALA A 150 -23.23 -1.85 -6.48
N MET A 151 -22.49 -1.44 -7.52
CA MET A 151 -23.05 -1.21 -8.86
C MET A 151 -23.68 -2.47 -9.46
N SER A 152 -23.02 -3.63 -9.38
CA SER A 152 -23.56 -4.90 -9.90
C SER A 152 -24.84 -5.37 -9.18
N ASN A 153 -25.06 -4.89 -7.95
CA ASN A 153 -26.25 -5.15 -7.16
C ASN A 153 -27.29 -4.01 -7.23
N ASN A 154 -27.16 -3.11 -8.21
CA ASN A 154 -28.04 -1.95 -8.41
C ASN A 154 -28.07 -0.98 -7.22
N VAL A 155 -27.00 -0.92 -6.42
CA VAL A 155 -26.81 0.11 -5.40
C VAL A 155 -26.28 1.37 -6.07
N SER A 156 -27.03 2.46 -5.97
CA SER A 156 -26.60 3.75 -6.50
C SER A 156 -25.46 4.35 -5.69
N ILE A 157 -24.51 4.96 -6.38
CA ILE A 157 -23.30 5.56 -5.81
C ILE A 157 -23.39 7.07 -6.00
N CYS A 158 -23.08 7.83 -4.95
CA CYS A 158 -23.09 9.29 -5.02
C CYS A 158 -21.84 9.76 -5.76
N SER A 159 -22.01 10.59 -6.79
CA SER A 159 -20.86 11.12 -7.56
C SER A 159 -19.93 12.02 -6.74
N LYS A 160 -20.40 12.56 -5.60
CA LYS A 160 -19.63 13.43 -4.71
C LYS A 160 -19.17 12.78 -3.41
N LEU A 161 -20.02 11.92 -2.83
CA LEU A 161 -19.79 11.31 -1.51
C LEU A 161 -19.43 9.82 -1.61
N GLY A 162 -19.41 9.26 -2.81
CA GLY A 162 -19.12 7.86 -3.04
C GLY A 162 -20.18 6.90 -2.51
N LEU A 163 -19.72 5.73 -2.11
CA LEU A 163 -20.55 4.62 -1.64
C LEU A 163 -20.96 4.79 -0.17
N HIS A 164 -22.27 4.80 0.09
CA HIS A 164 -22.80 4.80 1.45
C HIS A 164 -23.00 3.38 1.98
N SER A 165 -22.41 3.05 3.12
CA SER A 165 -22.46 1.68 3.64
C SER A 165 -23.85 1.20 4.03
N LEU A 166 -24.73 2.11 4.49
CA LEU A 166 -26.13 1.78 4.79
C LEU A 166 -26.84 1.09 3.61
N ARG A 167 -26.45 1.40 2.38
CA ARG A 167 -27.05 0.82 1.17
C ARG A 167 -26.57 -0.62 0.90
N LEU A 168 -25.49 -1.05 1.56
CA LEU A 168 -24.95 -2.40 1.45
C LEU A 168 -25.56 -3.38 2.46
N LEU A 169 -26.35 -2.91 3.44
CA LEU A 169 -26.99 -3.77 4.44
C LEU A 169 -27.77 -4.95 3.85
N PRO A 170 -28.57 -4.81 2.77
CA PRO A 170 -29.27 -5.95 2.17
C PRO A 170 -28.33 -7.03 1.62
N HIS A 171 -27.08 -6.65 1.36
CA HIS A 171 -26.04 -7.49 0.77
C HIS A 171 -24.97 -7.95 1.78
N TYR A 172 -25.21 -7.72 3.08
CA TYR A 172 -24.27 -8.10 4.14
C TYR A 172 -23.90 -9.59 4.11
N ALA A 173 -24.85 -10.47 3.79
CA ALA A 173 -24.58 -11.92 3.73
C ALA A 173 -23.50 -12.26 2.69
N ALA A 174 -23.50 -11.59 1.53
CA ALA A 174 -22.49 -11.80 0.49
C ALA A 174 -21.12 -11.27 0.94
N LEU A 175 -21.10 -10.09 1.56
CA LEU A 175 -19.88 -9.51 2.15
C LEU A 175 -19.29 -10.40 3.25
N LYS A 176 -20.15 -10.98 4.10
CA LYS A 176 -19.72 -11.89 5.16
C LYS A 176 -19.16 -13.20 4.59
N ALA A 177 -19.80 -13.78 3.58
CA ALA A 177 -19.27 -14.96 2.89
C ALA A 177 -17.90 -14.68 2.24
N HIS A 178 -17.70 -13.49 1.67
CA HIS A 178 -16.40 -13.08 1.16
C HIS A 178 -15.36 -12.97 2.28
N LEU A 179 -15.71 -12.30 3.38
CA LEU A 179 -14.85 -12.22 4.56
C LEU A 179 -14.46 -13.60 5.09
N ASP A 180 -15.41 -14.52 5.21
CA ASP A 180 -15.15 -15.89 5.69
C ASP A 180 -14.17 -16.63 4.76
N THR A 181 -14.26 -16.38 3.45
CA THR A 181 -13.30 -16.91 2.47
C THR A 181 -11.91 -16.32 2.67
N LEU A 182 -11.81 -15.00 2.92
CA LEU A 182 -10.54 -14.35 3.19
C LEU A 182 -9.90 -14.85 4.50
N GLU A 183 -10.69 -15.08 5.54
CA GLU A 183 -10.21 -15.58 6.84
C GLU A 183 -9.81 -17.06 6.81
N ALA A 184 -10.38 -17.84 5.88
CA ALA A 184 -10.01 -19.24 5.66
C ALA A 184 -8.68 -19.41 4.89
N MET A 185 -8.19 -18.36 4.23
CA MET A 185 -6.92 -18.42 3.51
C MET A 185 -5.72 -18.46 4.46
N PRO A 186 -4.62 -19.13 4.06
CA PRO A 186 -3.39 -19.11 4.83
C PRO A 186 -2.82 -17.68 4.91
N PRO A 187 -2.06 -17.36 5.98
CA PRO A 187 -1.37 -16.09 6.08
C PRO A 187 -0.49 -15.85 4.85
N PRO A 188 -0.52 -14.65 4.25
CA PRO A 188 0.28 -14.35 3.08
C PRO A 188 1.77 -14.34 3.43
N THR A 189 2.57 -14.99 2.60
CA THR A 189 4.02 -15.11 2.74
C THR A 189 4.72 -14.67 1.47
N PHE A 190 5.96 -14.16 1.57
CA PHE A 190 6.73 -13.82 0.39
C PHE A 190 7.08 -15.05 -0.46
N ALA A 191 6.72 -14.98 -1.73
CA ALA A 191 6.95 -16.02 -2.71
C ALA A 191 7.16 -15.40 -4.08
N LYS A 192 8.03 -16.01 -4.90
CA LYS A 192 8.25 -15.56 -6.28
C LYS A 192 6.89 -15.53 -7.01
N PRO A 193 6.51 -14.40 -7.62
CA PRO A 193 5.27 -14.32 -8.35
C PRO A 193 5.25 -15.30 -9.54
N PRO A 194 4.12 -15.94 -9.85
CA PRO A 194 4.03 -16.95 -10.92
C PRO A 194 4.29 -16.41 -12.33
N HIS A 195 3.90 -15.16 -12.59
CA HIS A 195 4.17 -14.46 -13.84
C HIS A 195 5.65 -14.10 -14.01
N SER A 196 6.40 -14.00 -12.91
CA SER A 196 7.80 -13.60 -12.97
C SER A 196 8.63 -14.66 -13.68
N GLY A 197 9.32 -14.23 -14.74
CA GLY A 197 10.22 -15.06 -15.55
C GLY A 197 11.38 -15.66 -14.77
N SER A 198 12.28 -16.35 -15.49
CA SER A 198 13.50 -16.87 -14.86
C SER A 198 14.46 -15.73 -14.47
N LEU A 199 15.32 -15.98 -13.48
CA LEU A 199 16.42 -15.06 -13.15
C LEU A 199 17.59 -15.13 -14.16
N GLN A 200 17.40 -15.82 -15.30
CA GLN A 200 18.44 -16.07 -16.29
C GLN A 200 18.99 -14.77 -16.87
N GLU A 201 18.15 -13.77 -17.11
CA GLU A 201 18.62 -12.48 -17.66
C GLU A 201 19.62 -11.79 -16.72
N GLY A 202 19.37 -11.82 -15.41
CA GLY A 202 20.28 -11.28 -14.40
C GLY A 202 21.58 -12.09 -14.31
N GLN A 203 21.49 -13.41 -14.52
CA GLN A 203 22.64 -14.30 -14.55
C GLN A 203 23.50 -14.09 -15.81
N ASP A 204 22.89 -13.97 -16.97
CA ASP A 204 23.59 -13.73 -18.24
C ASP A 204 24.30 -12.37 -18.20
N ALA A 205 23.60 -11.32 -17.73
CA ALA A 205 24.20 -10.00 -17.53
C ALA A 205 25.38 -10.01 -16.55
N LEU A 206 25.30 -10.82 -15.48
CA LEU A 206 26.40 -11.01 -14.54
C LEU A 206 27.61 -11.66 -15.20
N GLU A 207 27.40 -12.72 -15.97
CA GLU A 207 28.45 -13.45 -16.66
C GLU A 207 29.14 -12.59 -17.70
N ASP A 208 28.38 -11.87 -18.52
CA ASP A 208 28.92 -10.95 -19.51
C ASP A 208 29.76 -9.86 -18.85
N ALA A 209 29.25 -9.26 -17.77
CA ALA A 209 29.99 -8.26 -17.03
C ALA A 209 31.25 -8.82 -16.35
N CYS A 210 31.21 -10.06 -15.84
CA CYS A 210 32.40 -10.74 -15.29
C CYS A 210 33.42 -11.04 -16.40
N GLN A 211 32.99 -11.48 -17.57
CA GLN A 211 33.85 -11.72 -18.72
C GLN A 211 34.50 -10.42 -19.22
N LEU A 212 33.76 -9.31 -19.26
CA LEU A 212 34.31 -8.01 -19.61
C LEU A 212 35.35 -7.53 -18.59
N LYS A 213 35.07 -7.70 -17.29
CA LYS A 213 35.93 -7.19 -16.22
C LYS A 213 37.17 -8.04 -15.96
N PHE A 214 37.03 -9.36 -16.02
CA PHE A 214 38.09 -10.30 -15.64
C PHE A 214 38.62 -11.11 -16.82
N GLY A 215 37.88 -11.22 -17.93
CA GLY A 215 38.33 -11.95 -19.11
C GLY A 215 39.49 -11.28 -19.85
N TRP A 216 39.54 -9.94 -19.85
CA TRP A 216 40.67 -9.18 -20.41
C TRP A 216 41.94 -9.29 -19.56
N VAL A 217 41.79 -9.61 -18.27
CA VAL A 217 42.91 -9.82 -17.36
C VAL A 217 43.70 -11.06 -17.75
N ASN A 218 43.11 -12.02 -18.47
CA ASN A 218 43.79 -13.24 -18.93
C ASN A 218 44.68 -13.02 -20.17
N GLU A 219 44.46 -11.96 -20.98
CA GLU A 219 45.19 -11.72 -22.22
C GLU A 219 46.38 -10.75 -22.07
N ILE A 220 46.32 -9.83 -21.10
CA ILE A 220 47.33 -8.75 -20.92
C ILE A 220 48.17 -8.94 -19.66
N ALA A 221 47.67 -9.67 -18.67
CA ALA A 221 48.34 -10.04 -17.42
C ALA A 221 48.11 -11.54 -17.15
N PRO A 222 48.84 -12.19 -16.24
CA PRO A 222 48.39 -13.49 -15.77
C PRO A 222 47.05 -13.28 -15.07
N ALA A 223 46.02 -13.98 -15.56
CA ALA A 223 44.78 -14.23 -14.83
C ALA A 223 45.12 -14.45 -13.35
N LEU A 224 44.41 -13.79 -12.43
CA LEU A 224 44.46 -14.24 -11.04
C LEU A 224 44.10 -15.74 -11.04
N PRO A 225 44.90 -16.64 -10.44
CA PRO A 225 44.71 -18.09 -10.56
C PRO A 225 43.30 -18.57 -10.19
N GLU A 226 42.59 -17.79 -9.38
CA GLU A 226 41.21 -18.04 -8.94
C GLU A 226 40.17 -17.89 -10.06
N TRP A 227 40.49 -17.10 -11.08
CA TRP A 227 39.71 -16.88 -12.30
C TRP A 227 40.13 -17.79 -13.46
N ASP A 228 41.20 -18.57 -13.26
CA ASP A 228 41.62 -19.62 -14.19
C ASP A 228 40.76 -20.88 -13.95
N GLY A 229 40.09 -21.37 -15.00
CA GLY A 229 39.14 -22.49 -14.93
C GLY A 229 37.64 -22.12 -14.91
N ASP A 230 36.81 -22.95 -14.27
CA ASP A 230 35.34 -22.89 -14.33
C ASP A 230 34.72 -21.80 -13.42
N TRP A 231 35.17 -20.55 -13.58
CA TRP A 231 34.66 -19.41 -12.82
C TRP A 231 33.17 -19.15 -13.09
N ARG A 232 32.69 -19.44 -14.31
CA ARG A 232 31.28 -19.27 -14.70
C ARG A 232 30.39 -20.10 -13.79
N THR A 233 30.64 -21.40 -13.65
CA THR A 233 29.85 -22.26 -12.77
C THR A 233 29.86 -21.78 -11.32
N LYS A 234 31.01 -21.30 -10.82
CA LYS A 234 31.13 -20.76 -9.45
C LYS A 234 30.27 -19.50 -9.26
N ILE A 235 30.29 -18.58 -10.23
CA ILE A 235 29.48 -17.35 -10.21
C ILE A 235 27.99 -17.67 -10.32
N ARG A 236 27.58 -18.54 -11.25
CA ARG A 236 26.19 -19.00 -11.42
C ARG A 236 25.66 -19.58 -10.11
N TYR A 237 26.39 -20.54 -9.55
CA TYR A 237 26.02 -21.17 -8.30
C TYR A 237 25.96 -20.17 -7.14
N GLY A 238 26.92 -19.24 -7.07
CA GLY A 238 26.92 -18.17 -6.08
C GLY A 238 25.69 -17.26 -6.18
N TYR A 239 25.32 -16.85 -7.40
CA TYR A 239 24.13 -16.04 -7.67
C TYR A 239 22.84 -16.77 -7.27
N ASP A 240 22.66 -18.01 -7.74
CA ASP A 240 21.48 -18.83 -7.44
C ASP A 240 21.30 -19.01 -5.93
N LYS A 241 22.40 -19.33 -5.24
CA LYS A 241 22.38 -19.55 -3.80
C LYS A 241 22.12 -18.27 -3.03
N LEU A 242 22.69 -17.15 -3.48
CA LEU A 242 22.44 -15.86 -2.86
C LEU A 242 20.98 -15.42 -3.04
N ALA A 243 20.38 -15.67 -4.22
CA ALA A 243 18.96 -15.42 -4.46
C ALA A 243 18.09 -16.30 -3.55
N GLN A 244 18.43 -17.59 -3.40
CA GLN A 244 17.75 -18.49 -2.46
C GLN A 244 17.86 -17.99 -1.01
N THR A 245 19.03 -17.49 -0.59
CA THR A 245 19.21 -16.88 0.74
C THR A 245 18.33 -15.64 0.91
N LEU A 246 18.29 -14.74 -0.08
CA LEU A 246 17.45 -13.55 -0.05
C LEU A 246 15.98 -13.91 0.20
N TRP A 247 15.43 -14.86 -0.57
CA TRP A 247 14.05 -15.31 -0.41
C TRP A 247 13.81 -16.03 0.91
N ARG A 248 14.79 -16.76 1.43
CA ARG A 248 14.70 -17.40 2.74
C ARG A 248 14.61 -16.37 3.85
N VAL A 249 15.48 -15.35 3.81
CA VAL A 249 15.48 -14.24 4.77
C VAL A 249 14.20 -13.42 4.67
N ALA A 250 13.70 -13.15 3.46
CA ALA A 250 12.44 -12.46 3.28
C ALA A 250 11.29 -13.17 4.02
N ARG A 251 11.23 -14.50 3.99
CA ARG A 251 10.20 -15.30 4.68
C ARG A 251 10.29 -15.28 6.20
N GLU A 252 11.35 -14.73 6.78
CA GLU A 252 11.43 -14.48 8.24
C GLU A 252 10.51 -13.31 8.66
N PHE A 253 10.13 -12.44 7.73
CA PHE A 253 9.32 -11.26 7.99
C PHE A 253 7.82 -11.55 7.90
N ASP A 254 7.06 -11.01 8.85
CA ASP A 254 5.60 -11.07 8.88
C ASP A 254 4.99 -9.75 8.40
N VAL A 255 4.20 -9.82 7.31
CA VAL A 255 3.52 -8.65 6.73
C VAL A 255 2.54 -7.97 7.71
N ARG A 256 2.09 -8.71 8.73
CA ARG A 256 1.18 -8.19 9.77
C ARG A 256 1.84 -7.14 10.67
N GLY A 257 3.18 -7.09 10.68
CA GLY A 257 3.95 -6.07 11.41
C GLY A 257 4.02 -4.71 10.71
N TYR A 258 3.47 -4.57 9.50
CA TYR A 258 3.61 -3.39 8.65
C TYR A 258 2.26 -2.71 8.37
N GLY A 259 2.31 -1.44 7.97
CA GLY A 259 1.13 -0.60 7.73
C GLY A 259 0.41 -0.17 9.00
N ASN A 260 1.16 0.10 10.07
CA ASN A 260 0.60 0.35 11.40
C ASN A 260 -0.43 1.50 11.41
N ILE A 261 -0.24 2.52 10.58
CA ILE A 261 -1.19 3.63 10.47
C ILE A 261 -2.54 3.14 9.93
N LEU A 262 -2.53 2.35 8.85
CA LEU A 262 -3.75 1.77 8.29
C LEU A 262 -4.40 0.80 9.28
N ARG A 263 -3.61 -0.07 9.92
CA ARG A 263 -4.12 -1.01 10.93
C ARG A 263 -4.80 -0.28 12.07
N GLU A 264 -4.16 0.74 12.62
CA GLU A 264 -4.74 1.55 13.68
C GLU A 264 -6.05 2.20 13.21
N LYS A 265 -6.08 2.76 11.99
CA LYS A 265 -7.29 3.34 11.41
C LYS A 265 -8.43 2.32 11.29
N LEU A 266 -8.16 1.12 10.78
CA LEU A 266 -9.18 0.08 10.54
C LEU A 266 -9.60 -0.66 11.82
N THR A 267 -8.77 -0.68 12.86
CA THR A 267 -9.04 -1.46 14.09
C THR A 267 -9.51 -0.62 15.28
N SER A 268 -8.97 0.59 15.46
CA SER A 268 -9.26 1.41 16.65
C SER A 268 -10.03 2.69 16.34
N LYS A 269 -9.85 3.26 15.14
CA LYS A 269 -10.51 4.53 14.73
C LYS A 269 -11.69 4.33 13.78
N TRP A 270 -11.96 3.09 13.37
CA TRP A 270 -13.08 2.78 12.48
C TRP A 270 -14.41 2.89 13.22
N CYS A 271 -15.31 3.76 12.76
CA CYS A 271 -16.60 3.96 13.39
C CYS A 271 -17.59 2.86 12.98
N ASP A 272 -18.24 2.27 13.98
CA ASP A 272 -19.35 1.32 13.82
C ASP A 272 -20.66 1.97 13.32
N CYS A 273 -20.67 3.30 13.16
CA CYS A 273 -21.84 4.10 12.85
C CYS A 273 -22.15 4.23 11.35
N GLY A 274 -21.29 3.72 10.46
CA GLY A 274 -21.41 3.88 9.00
C GLY A 274 -20.50 4.96 8.41
N CYS A 275 -20.10 5.95 9.21
CA CYS A 275 -19.38 7.13 8.73
C CYS A 275 -17.98 6.82 8.15
N SER A 276 -17.34 5.71 8.54
CA SER A 276 -16.00 5.38 8.07
C SER A 276 -15.98 4.90 6.63
N THR A 277 -16.92 4.05 6.23
CA THR A 277 -17.08 3.67 4.82
C THR A 277 -17.54 4.86 3.98
N ASP A 278 -18.41 5.72 4.52
CA ASP A 278 -18.86 6.92 3.81
C ASP A 278 -17.69 7.91 3.56
N HIS A 279 -16.83 8.12 4.55
CA HIS A 279 -15.62 8.93 4.37
C HIS A 279 -14.61 8.28 3.42
N LEU A 280 -14.49 6.94 3.45
CA LEU A 280 -13.71 6.21 2.45
C LEU A 280 -14.26 6.46 1.03
N GLY A 281 -15.59 6.45 0.87
CA GLY A 281 -16.25 6.80 -0.37
C GLY A 281 -15.92 8.21 -0.84
N GLU A 282 -16.00 9.20 0.06
CA GLU A 282 -15.64 10.58 -0.23
C GLU A 282 -14.20 10.74 -0.71
N VAL A 283 -13.25 10.04 -0.09
CA VAL A 283 -11.82 10.13 -0.40
C VAL A 283 -11.48 9.40 -1.70
N CYS A 284 -12.06 8.22 -1.95
CA CYS A 284 -11.67 7.36 -3.07
C CYS A 284 -12.50 7.58 -4.34
N GLU A 285 -13.75 8.05 -4.25
CA GLU A 285 -14.65 8.08 -5.43
C GLU A 285 -14.11 8.94 -6.57
N ARG A 286 -13.49 10.08 -6.27
CA ARG A 286 -12.92 10.96 -7.30
C ARG A 286 -11.84 10.23 -8.10
N THR A 287 -10.82 9.71 -7.41
CA THR A 287 -9.70 9.00 -8.03
C THR A 287 -10.16 7.77 -8.82
N VAL A 288 -11.10 6.98 -8.28
CA VAL A 288 -11.62 5.80 -9.00
C VAL A 288 -12.35 6.21 -10.28
N ARG A 289 -13.10 7.31 -10.26
CA ARG A 289 -13.80 7.80 -11.45
C ARG A 289 -12.85 8.33 -12.51
N GLU A 290 -11.87 9.12 -12.10
CA GLU A 290 -10.83 9.64 -13.00
C GLU A 290 -10.06 8.47 -13.65
N GLU A 291 -9.65 7.47 -12.86
CA GLU A 291 -8.98 6.26 -13.38
C GLU A 291 -9.85 5.49 -14.39
N GLU A 292 -11.16 5.37 -14.17
CA GLU A 292 -12.10 4.70 -15.09
C GLU A 292 -12.36 5.51 -16.36
N GLU A 293 -12.38 6.84 -16.27
CA GLU A 293 -12.58 7.76 -17.38
C GLU A 293 -11.33 7.81 -18.29
N GLU A 294 -10.12 7.82 -17.72
CA GLU A 294 -8.84 7.84 -18.45
C GLU A 294 -8.49 6.50 -19.10
N ASN A 295 -8.67 5.39 -18.38
CA ASN A 295 -8.26 4.06 -18.86
C ASN A 295 -9.36 3.31 -19.62
N GLY A 296 -10.54 3.93 -19.75
CA GLY A 296 -11.77 3.22 -20.07
C GLY A 296 -12.13 2.18 -19.00
N VAL A 297 -13.25 1.49 -19.19
CA VAL A 297 -13.57 0.29 -18.41
C VAL A 297 -12.54 -0.78 -18.79
N ARG A 298 -11.38 -0.82 -18.12
CA ARG A 298 -10.34 -1.84 -18.35
C ARG A 298 -11.02 -3.23 -18.35
N LEU A 299 -10.87 -3.96 -19.46
CA LEU A 299 -11.50 -5.26 -19.73
C LEU A 299 -10.88 -6.43 -18.94
N GLY A 300 -10.47 -6.22 -17.68
CA GLY A 300 -9.83 -7.25 -16.86
C GLY A 300 -10.74 -7.89 -15.79
N LYS A 301 -12.00 -7.49 -15.65
CA LYS A 301 -12.74 -7.70 -14.38
C LYS A 301 -14.22 -8.09 -14.49
N GLN A 302 -14.64 -8.84 -15.50
CA GLN A 302 -15.99 -9.44 -15.46
C GLN A 302 -15.96 -10.81 -14.77
N ARG A 303 -15.87 -10.84 -13.43
CA ARG A 303 -16.87 -11.48 -12.55
C ARG A 303 -16.44 -11.49 -11.08
N GLU A 304 -17.23 -10.73 -10.32
CA GLU A 304 -17.53 -10.88 -8.90
C GLU A 304 -16.37 -10.57 -7.93
N TRP A 305 -16.18 -9.26 -7.70
CA TRP A 305 -15.36 -8.63 -6.64
C TRP A 305 -13.87 -8.40 -6.93
N ASP A 306 -13.62 -7.98 -8.17
CA ASP A 306 -12.39 -7.39 -8.70
C ASP A 306 -11.16 -8.29 -8.84
N GLY A 307 -11.25 -9.56 -8.44
CA GLY A 307 -10.54 -10.62 -9.14
C GLY A 307 -9.02 -10.52 -9.15
N ARG A 308 -8.41 -9.91 -8.12
CA ARG A 308 -7.05 -10.27 -7.67
C ARG A 308 -7.06 -11.70 -7.09
N GLY A 309 -7.70 -12.66 -7.77
CA GLY A 309 -7.75 -14.10 -7.50
C GLY A 309 -8.34 -14.51 -6.15
N SER A 310 -9.57 -15.01 -6.09
CA SER A 310 -9.86 -16.02 -5.06
C SER A 310 -9.05 -17.27 -5.40
N GLY A 311 -7.89 -17.41 -4.77
CA GLY A 311 -7.01 -18.56 -4.89
C GLY A 311 -5.55 -18.15 -5.03
N ILE A 312 -4.79 -18.23 -3.93
CA ILE A 312 -3.33 -18.21 -4.03
C ILE A 312 -2.88 -19.52 -4.70
N TYR A 313 -2.67 -19.47 -6.01
CA TYR A 313 -1.56 -20.07 -6.80
C TYR A 313 -1.74 -19.58 -8.26
N GLY A 314 -0.72 -18.95 -8.88
CA GLY A 314 -0.78 -18.57 -10.31
C GLY A 314 -1.38 -17.19 -10.65
N TRP A 315 -0.86 -16.08 -10.11
CA TRP A 315 -1.33 -14.70 -10.39
C TRP A 315 -0.84 -14.13 -11.75
N GLU A 316 -1.23 -14.81 -12.83
CA GLU A 316 -0.85 -14.60 -14.24
C GLU A 316 -1.31 -13.24 -14.85
N THR A 317 -0.86 -12.09 -14.35
CA THR A 317 -1.14 -10.79 -14.98
C THR A 317 0.08 -9.86 -14.99
N GLU A 318 0.53 -9.49 -16.19
CA GLU A 318 1.67 -8.59 -16.45
C GLU A 318 1.39 -7.12 -16.05
N GLU A 319 0.12 -6.72 -15.94
CA GLU A 319 -0.29 -5.31 -15.78
C GLU A 319 -0.15 -4.75 -14.35
N GLU A 320 0.08 -5.58 -13.33
CA GLU A 320 0.22 -5.13 -11.94
C GLU A 320 1.67 -4.90 -11.50
N GLU A 321 2.63 -5.11 -12.39
CA GLU A 321 4.07 -5.14 -12.09
C GLU A 321 4.67 -3.74 -11.88
N ASP A 322 4.02 -2.68 -12.39
CA ASP A 322 4.55 -1.30 -12.41
C ASP A 322 4.13 -0.41 -11.22
N ILE A 323 3.52 -0.99 -10.20
CA ILE A 323 2.85 -0.19 -9.16
C ILE A 323 3.84 0.50 -8.17
N TRP A 324 5.14 0.22 -8.25
CA TRP A 324 6.13 0.86 -7.37
C TRP A 324 6.57 2.26 -7.82
N GLU A 325 6.36 2.63 -9.09
CA GLU A 325 6.86 3.89 -9.64
C GLU A 325 5.78 4.98 -9.77
N VAL A 326 4.50 4.64 -9.61
CA VAL A 326 3.42 5.63 -9.67
C VAL A 326 3.30 6.37 -8.33
N GLU A 327 3.68 7.65 -8.33
CA GLU A 327 3.32 8.61 -7.29
C GLU A 327 1.78 8.67 -7.22
N LEU A 328 1.21 8.32 -6.06
CA LEU A 328 -0.19 8.57 -5.82
C LEU A 328 -0.36 10.07 -5.56
N ASP A 329 -0.96 10.77 -6.52
CA ASP A 329 -1.43 12.13 -6.32
C ASP A 329 -2.65 12.09 -5.40
N PHE A 330 -2.47 12.47 -4.13
CA PHE A 330 -3.57 12.62 -3.17
C PHE A 330 -4.23 13.97 -3.30
N GLY A 331 -4.65 14.34 -4.52
CA GLY A 331 -5.54 15.47 -4.78
C GLY A 331 -5.20 16.71 -3.94
N GLY A 332 -3.92 17.05 -3.91
CA GLY A 332 -3.37 18.14 -3.11
C GLY A 332 -3.37 19.43 -3.89
N LEU A 333 -4.57 19.91 -4.28
CA LEU A 333 -4.81 21.10 -5.10
C LEU A 333 -4.10 21.04 -6.46
N ASP A 334 -4.88 21.07 -7.55
CA ASP A 334 -4.38 21.51 -8.85
C ASP A 334 -3.49 22.75 -8.66
N PRO A 335 -2.22 22.74 -9.09
CA PRO A 335 -1.38 23.94 -9.10
C PRO A 335 -1.86 24.98 -10.13
N ASP A 336 -2.97 24.74 -10.82
CA ASP A 336 -3.52 25.65 -11.83
C ASP A 336 -4.49 26.70 -11.29
N GLU A 337 -4.77 26.73 -9.97
CA GLU A 337 -5.53 27.83 -9.37
C GLU A 337 -4.89 28.39 -8.08
N SER A 338 -3.61 28.78 -8.12
CA SER A 338 -3.17 29.92 -7.32
C SER A 338 -1.88 30.53 -7.86
N GLY A 339 -1.99 31.68 -8.51
CA GLY A 339 -0.85 32.49 -8.92
C GLY A 339 0.06 32.83 -7.73
N GLY A 340 1.36 32.67 -7.96
CA GLY A 340 2.42 33.01 -7.02
C GLY A 340 3.78 32.78 -7.67
N GLU A 341 4.23 33.75 -8.45
CA GLU A 341 5.60 33.85 -8.95
C GLU A 341 6.63 33.75 -7.81
N GLY A 342 7.69 32.98 -8.04
CA GLY A 342 8.95 33.02 -7.29
C GLY A 342 9.87 31.88 -7.73
N GLU A 343 11.07 32.09 -8.26
CA GLU A 343 11.84 33.30 -8.54
C GLU A 343 12.85 32.90 -9.64
N MET A 344 12.44 32.93 -10.91
CA MET A 344 13.39 32.77 -12.02
C MET A 344 14.12 34.11 -12.20
N THR A 345 15.45 34.08 -12.18
CA THR A 345 16.27 35.25 -12.49
C THR A 345 15.97 35.73 -13.92
N ILE A 346 16.18 37.02 -14.18
CA ILE A 346 15.93 37.62 -15.52
C ILE A 346 16.69 36.86 -16.62
N GLY A 347 17.87 36.31 -16.31
CA GLY A 347 18.63 35.45 -17.22
C GLY A 347 17.91 34.15 -17.57
N GLU A 348 17.40 33.45 -16.56
CA GLU A 348 16.64 32.19 -16.74
C GLU A 348 15.32 32.44 -17.48
N MET A 349 14.67 33.58 -17.25
CA MET A 349 13.46 33.97 -17.99
C MET A 349 13.75 34.27 -19.47
N MET A 350 14.88 34.88 -19.79
CA MET A 350 15.29 35.13 -21.18
C MET A 350 15.69 33.84 -21.89
N GLU A 351 16.43 32.96 -21.22
CA GLU A 351 16.84 31.66 -21.75
C GLU A 351 15.63 30.76 -22.00
N TRP A 352 14.66 30.74 -21.09
CA TRP A 352 13.42 29.99 -21.27
C TRP A 352 12.59 30.51 -22.45
N ARG A 353 12.47 31.84 -22.61
CA ARG A 353 11.77 32.44 -23.77
C ARG A 353 12.50 32.13 -25.07
N TYR A 354 13.83 32.11 -25.08
CA TYR A 354 14.63 31.76 -26.25
C TYR A 354 14.48 30.29 -26.64
N LEU A 355 14.60 29.36 -25.69
CA LEU A 355 14.42 27.92 -25.91
C LEU A 355 13.02 27.60 -26.42
N ARG A 356 11.99 28.29 -25.89
CA ARG A 356 10.62 28.13 -26.38
C ARG A 356 10.47 28.60 -27.83
N ALA A 357 11.08 29.74 -28.17
CA ALA A 357 11.05 30.28 -29.54
C ALA A 357 11.85 29.44 -30.55
N GLU A 358 12.97 28.81 -30.14
CA GLU A 358 13.72 27.84 -30.95
C GLU A 358 12.88 26.58 -31.23
N LYS A 359 12.26 26.01 -30.19
CA LYS A 359 11.42 24.82 -30.31
C LYS A 359 10.20 25.05 -31.20
N GLU A 360 9.64 26.26 -31.14
CA GLU A 360 8.53 26.68 -32.01
C GLU A 360 8.98 26.89 -33.47
N LYS A 361 10.21 27.34 -33.71
CA LYS A 361 10.81 27.37 -35.07
C LYS A 361 11.06 25.98 -35.62
N GLU A 362 11.50 25.02 -34.81
CA GLU A 362 11.68 23.63 -35.24
C GLU A 362 10.34 22.95 -35.60
N LEU A 363 9.28 23.27 -34.86
CA LEU A 363 7.91 22.80 -35.16
C LEU A 363 7.33 23.46 -36.42
N VAL A 364 7.71 24.70 -36.72
CA VAL A 364 7.26 25.43 -37.93
C VAL A 364 8.11 25.10 -39.17
N CYS A 365 9.38 24.71 -39.01
CA CYS A 365 10.28 24.37 -40.13
C CYS A 365 10.46 22.85 -40.36
N GLY A 366 9.72 21.99 -39.66
CA GLY A 366 10.00 20.56 -39.55
C GLY A 366 9.00 19.58 -40.17
N ARG A 367 8.30 19.89 -41.27
CA ARG A 367 7.77 18.85 -42.18
C ARG A 367 7.82 19.28 -43.66
N PRO A 368 8.62 18.61 -44.50
CA PRO A 368 8.57 18.79 -45.95
C PRO A 368 7.34 18.07 -46.50
N GLY A 369 6.35 18.84 -46.95
CA GLY A 369 5.22 18.33 -47.74
C GLY A 369 5.54 18.38 -49.24
N SER A 370 5.73 17.21 -49.83
CA SER A 370 5.27 16.79 -51.16
C SER A 370 4.98 17.86 -52.22
N VAL A 371 5.79 17.90 -53.29
CA VAL A 371 5.33 18.17 -54.67
C VAL A 371 6.19 17.35 -55.66
N SER A 372 5.60 16.32 -56.28
CA SER A 372 5.95 15.83 -57.64
C SER A 372 5.29 16.76 -58.68
N PRO A 373 5.53 16.70 -60.01
CA PRO A 373 6.52 15.98 -60.85
C PRO A 373 7.21 16.91 -61.90
N ALA A 374 8.23 16.40 -62.62
CA ALA A 374 8.48 16.59 -64.07
C ALA A 374 9.75 15.86 -64.48
#